data_AF-A0AAV4IY69-F1
#
_entry.id   AF-A0AAV4IY69-F1
#
_cell.length_a   1.000
_cell.length_b   1.000
_cell.length_c   1.000
_cell.angle_alpha   90.00
_cell.angle_beta   90.00
_cell.angle_gamma   90.00
#
_symmetry.space_group_name_H-M   'P 1'
#
loop_
_entity.id
_entity.type
_entity.pdbx_description
1 polymer ?
#
loop_
_entity_poly.entity_id
_entity_poly.type
_entity_poly.pdbx_seq_one_letter_code
_entity_poly.pdbx_strand_id
1 'polypeptide(L)'
;MESEEYNVITLSDLDPSPPAYSRVTMSGIPTTLLYNGSRFQGHQKSKGNRYEVEVVLQHVDEEKAFLCGYLKIKGLTEEYPTLTTYFDGEIISRTHPFLTRKWDADEDVDRKHWVS
;
A
#
# COMPACT_ATOMS: atom_id res chain seq x y z
N MET A 1 56.66 12.92 -6.36
CA MET A 1 55.68 12.04 -5.70
C MET A 1 54.36 12.39 -6.35
N GLU A 2 54.11 11.81 -7.53
CA GLU A 2 52.89 12.05 -8.30
C GLU A 2 51.74 11.28 -7.65
N SER A 3 50.66 11.99 -7.38
CA SER A 3 49.41 11.45 -6.86
C SER A 3 48.66 10.77 -8.01
N GLU A 4 48.44 9.45 -7.93
CA GLU A 4 47.57 8.75 -8.87
C GLU A 4 46.11 9.15 -8.63
N GLU A 5 45.51 9.75 -9.65
CA GLU A 5 44.10 10.13 -9.70
C GLU A 5 43.28 8.87 -10.01
N TYR A 6 42.49 8.40 -9.04
CA TYR A 6 41.61 7.26 -9.22
C TYR A 6 40.50 7.62 -10.20
N ASN A 7 40.49 6.99 -11.38
CA ASN A 7 39.41 7.13 -12.35
C ASN A 7 38.09 6.65 -11.74
N VAL A 8 37.18 7.59 -11.46
CA VAL A 8 35.81 7.28 -11.08
C VAL A 8 35.08 6.81 -12.33
N ILE A 9 34.83 5.50 -12.44
CA ILE A 9 33.99 4.95 -13.52
C ILE A 9 32.58 5.54 -13.37
N THR A 10 32.15 6.31 -14.36
CA THR A 10 30.80 6.87 -14.41
C THR A 10 29.83 5.84 -14.98
N LEU A 11 28.54 5.95 -14.65
CA LEU A 11 27.51 5.02 -15.16
C LEU A 11 27.44 4.97 -16.71
N SER A 12 27.97 5.99 -17.40
CA SER A 12 28.12 6.05 -18.86
C SER A 12 29.26 5.19 -19.41
N ASP A 13 30.20 4.75 -18.59
CA ASP A 13 31.39 4.00 -19.02
C ASP A 13 31.17 2.47 -19.03
N LEU A 14 29.96 2.02 -18.68
CA LEU A 14 29.58 0.61 -18.71
C LEU A 14 29.06 0.25 -20.11
N ASP A 15 29.67 -0.75 -20.76
CA ASP A 15 29.21 -1.32 -22.05
C ASP A 15 28.84 -2.81 -21.87
N PRO A 16 27.57 -3.22 -22.09
CA PRO A 16 26.45 -2.37 -22.49
C PRO A 16 25.99 -1.44 -21.37
N SER A 17 25.56 -0.25 -21.77
CA SER A 17 24.95 0.73 -20.87
C SER A 17 23.83 0.06 -20.06
N PRO A 18 23.75 0.26 -18.73
CA PRO A 18 22.64 -0.25 -17.94
C PRO A 18 21.34 0.21 -18.59
N PRO A 19 20.35 -0.68 -18.79
CA PRO A 19 19.09 -0.27 -19.37
C PRO A 19 18.59 0.92 -18.58
N ALA A 20 18.31 2.03 -19.26
CA ALA A 20 17.71 3.19 -18.64
C ALA A 20 16.43 2.70 -17.96
N TYR A 21 16.41 2.65 -16.63
CA TYR A 21 15.20 2.40 -15.85
C TYR A 21 14.26 3.61 -15.94
N SER A 22 14.16 4.25 -17.11
CA SER A 22 13.20 5.28 -17.44
C SER A 22 11.93 4.57 -17.91
N ARG A 23 10.99 4.36 -16.98
CA ARG A 23 9.55 4.12 -17.25
C ARG A 23 9.24 3.13 -18.40
N VAL A 24 10.00 2.06 -18.56
CA VAL A 24 9.55 0.94 -19.38
C VAL A 24 8.54 0.17 -18.53
N THR A 25 7.25 0.38 -18.78
CA THR A 25 6.19 -0.50 -18.28
C THR A 25 6.40 -1.86 -18.93
N MET A 26 7.20 -2.73 -18.31
CA MET A 26 7.27 -4.12 -18.73
C MET A 26 5.91 -4.76 -18.48
N SER A 27 5.31 -5.31 -19.53
CA SER A 27 4.04 -6.02 -19.42
C SER A 27 4.17 -7.10 -18.33
N GLY A 28 3.33 -7.03 -17.31
CA GLY A 28 3.34 -7.94 -16.15
C GLY A 28 4.05 -7.42 -14.90
N ILE A 29 4.72 -6.26 -14.93
CA ILE A 29 5.21 -5.61 -13.71
C ILE A 29 4.18 -4.58 -13.24
N PRO A 30 3.65 -4.70 -12.01
CA PRO A 30 2.72 -3.71 -11.48
C PRO A 30 3.41 -2.35 -11.42
N THR A 31 2.82 -1.36 -12.07
CA THR A 31 3.31 0.02 -12.12
C THR A 31 2.88 0.84 -10.90
N THR A 32 2.01 0.27 -10.07
CA THR A 32 1.49 0.83 -8.83
C THR A 32 1.83 -0.11 -7.67
N LEU A 33 1.66 0.36 -6.43
CA LEU A 33 1.76 -0.49 -5.24
C LEU A 33 0.43 -1.19 -4.91
N LEU A 34 -0.65 -0.84 -5.60
CA LEU A 34 -1.98 -1.40 -5.39
C LEU A 34 -2.20 -2.56 -6.39
N TYR A 35 -1.73 -3.75 -6.03
CA TYR A 35 -1.84 -4.93 -6.88
C TYR A 35 -2.07 -6.22 -6.06
N ASN A 36 -2.51 -7.29 -6.72
CA ASN A 36 -2.76 -8.58 -6.09
C ASN A 36 -1.48 -9.16 -5.48
N GLY A 37 -1.53 -9.50 -4.19
CA GLY A 37 -0.40 -10.00 -3.41
C GLY A 37 0.47 -8.91 -2.79
N SER A 38 0.20 -7.63 -3.05
CA SER A 38 0.90 -6.53 -2.38
C SER A 38 0.68 -6.61 -0.86
N ARG A 39 1.76 -6.33 -0.11
CA ARG A 39 1.83 -6.49 1.34
C ARG A 39 2.27 -5.20 2.00
N PHE A 40 1.52 -4.80 3.01
CA PHE A 40 1.75 -3.59 3.77
C PHE A 40 1.92 -3.93 5.24
N GLN A 41 2.87 -3.29 5.90
CA GLN A 41 3.13 -3.48 7.32
C GLN A 41 3.13 -2.12 8.01
N GLY A 42 2.56 -2.08 9.21
CA GLY A 42 2.38 -0.84 9.92
C GLY A 42 1.83 -1.04 11.32
N HIS A 43 1.18 0.02 11.83
CA HIS A 43 0.63 -0.02 13.17
C HIS A 43 -0.73 0.68 13.22
N GLN A 44 -1.69 0.05 13.91
CA GLN A 44 -2.93 0.69 14.32
C GLN A 44 -2.73 1.31 15.70
N LYS A 45 -3.12 2.58 15.86
CA LYS A 45 -2.95 3.34 17.12
C LYS A 45 -4.30 3.72 17.71
N SER A 46 -4.45 3.59 19.02
CA SER A 46 -5.56 4.17 19.79
C SER A 46 -4.99 5.04 20.93
N LYS A 47 -5.86 5.58 21.80
CA LYS A 47 -5.43 6.40 22.96
C LYS A 47 -4.67 5.52 23.98
N GLY A 48 -3.37 5.32 23.73
CA GLY A 48 -2.46 4.60 24.63
C GLY A 48 -1.95 3.26 24.10
N ASN A 49 -2.55 2.69 23.05
CA ASN A 49 -2.13 1.40 22.50
C ASN A 49 -1.63 1.52 21.06
N ARG A 50 -0.71 0.62 20.70
CA ARG A 50 -0.14 0.49 19.36
C ARG A 50 -0.02 -0.99 19.01
N TYR A 51 -0.69 -1.40 17.94
CA TYR A 51 -0.75 -2.80 17.50
C TYR A 51 -0.01 -2.96 16.18
N GLU A 52 0.80 -4.01 16.05
CA GLU A 52 1.41 -4.37 14.76
C GLU A 52 0.31 -4.88 13.82
N VAL A 53 0.29 -4.35 12.59
CA VAL A 53 -0.68 -4.70 11.57
C VAL A 53 0.05 -5.08 10.28
N GLU A 54 -0.47 -6.11 9.62
CA GLU A 54 -0.09 -6.53 8.29
C GLU A 54 -1.34 -6.64 7.42
N VAL A 55 -1.30 -6.05 6.23
CA VAL A 55 -2.37 -6.13 5.23
C VAL A 55 -1.82 -6.81 3.98
N VAL A 56 -2.55 -7.78 3.45
CA VAL A 56 -2.27 -8.42 2.16
C VAL A 56 -3.48 -8.24 1.27
N LEU A 57 -3.30 -7.59 0.12
CA LEU A 57 -4.36 -7.47 -0.88
C LEU A 57 -4.43 -8.76 -1.69
N GLN A 58 -5.57 -9.45 -1.66
CA GLN A 58 -5.76 -10.68 -2.42
C GLN A 58 -6.21 -10.40 -3.85
N HIS A 59 -7.11 -9.43 -4.00
CA HIS A 59 -7.64 -9.03 -5.30
C HIS A 59 -7.85 -7.52 -5.36
N VAL A 60 -7.50 -6.92 -6.49
CA VAL A 60 -7.68 -5.51 -6.83
C VAL A 60 -8.26 -5.46 -8.24
N ASP A 61 -9.41 -4.81 -8.37
CA ASP A 61 -10.12 -4.56 -9.62
C ASP A 61 -10.51 -3.08 -9.65
N GLU A 62 -9.61 -2.25 -10.22
CA GLU A 62 -9.82 -0.80 -10.30
C GLU A 62 -11.01 -0.43 -11.21
N GLU A 63 -11.32 -1.23 -12.23
CA GLU A 63 -12.45 -0.99 -13.14
C GLU A 63 -13.78 -1.16 -12.41
N LYS A 64 -13.88 -2.17 -11.54
CA LYS A 64 -15.05 -2.36 -10.67
C LYS A 64 -14.98 -1.57 -9.37
N ALA A 65 -13.92 -0.77 -9.18
CA ALA A 65 -13.67 0.00 -7.97
C ALA A 65 -13.72 -0.87 -6.69
N PHE A 66 -13.14 -2.06 -6.77
CA PHE A 66 -13.20 -3.09 -5.74
C PHE A 66 -11.80 -3.61 -5.38
N LEU A 67 -11.61 -3.97 -4.12
CA LEU A 67 -10.49 -4.79 -3.68
C LEU A 67 -10.88 -5.65 -2.49
N CYS A 68 -10.11 -6.68 -2.19
CA CYS A 68 -10.27 -7.45 -0.97
C CYS A 68 -8.93 -7.98 -0.46
N GLY A 69 -8.90 -8.42 0.79
CA GLY A 69 -7.66 -8.89 1.40
C GLY A 69 -7.82 -9.40 2.81
N TYR A 70 -6.67 -9.57 3.47
CA TYR A 70 -6.59 -9.93 4.87
C TYR A 70 -5.92 -8.83 5.67
N LEU A 71 -6.51 -8.51 6.82
CA LEU A 71 -5.92 -7.65 7.84
C LEU A 71 -5.56 -8.54 9.03
N LYS A 72 -4.27 -8.61 9.34
CA LYS A 72 -3.75 -9.31 10.51
C LYS A 72 -3.29 -8.29 11.54
N ILE A 73 -3.80 -8.39 12.76
CA ILE A 73 -3.45 -7.54 13.90
C ILE A 73 -2.91 -8.40 15.05
N LYS A 74 -1.84 -7.94 15.69
CA LYS A 74 -1.24 -8.63 16.85
C LYS A 74 -1.51 -7.90 18.16
N GLY A 75 -1.73 -8.66 19.22
CA GLY A 75 -1.84 -8.16 20.59
C GLY A 75 -3.11 -7.39 20.90
N LEU A 76 -4.18 -7.56 20.11
CA LEU A 76 -5.45 -6.89 20.34
C LEU A 76 -6.18 -7.42 21.60
N THR A 77 -6.04 -8.72 21.87
CA THR A 77 -6.59 -9.39 23.06
C THR A 77 -5.57 -10.39 23.59
N GLU A 78 -5.63 -10.73 24.88
CA GLU A 78 -4.74 -11.75 25.46
C GLU A 78 -5.06 -13.16 24.95
N GLU A 79 -6.34 -13.46 24.74
CA GLU A 79 -6.80 -14.77 24.25
C GLU A 79 -6.41 -15.02 22.80
N TYR A 80 -6.48 -13.98 21.95
CA TYR A 80 -6.13 -14.03 20.54
C TYR A 80 -4.93 -13.11 20.28
N PRO A 81 -3.69 -13.59 20.49
CA PRO A 81 -2.48 -12.79 20.30
C PRO A 81 -2.28 -12.38 18.83
N THR A 82 -2.95 -13.05 17.90
CA THR A 82 -3.01 -12.67 16.49
C THR A 82 -4.43 -12.92 15.97
N LEU A 83 -5.05 -11.89 15.43
CA LEU A 83 -6.35 -11.95 14.77
C LEU A 83 -6.18 -11.62 13.29
N THR A 84 -6.76 -12.44 12.42
CA THR A 84 -6.78 -12.19 10.97
C THR A 84 -8.21 -12.15 10.49
N THR A 85 -8.60 -11.03 9.87
CA THR A 85 -9.91 -10.85 9.28
C THR A 85 -9.80 -10.71 7.77
N TYR A 86 -10.80 -11.25 7.06
CA TYR A 86 -11.01 -10.93 5.66
C TYR A 86 -11.76 -9.60 5.54
N PHE A 87 -11.44 -8.80 4.54
CA PHE A 87 -12.17 -7.57 4.23
C PHE A 87 -12.41 -7.42 2.73
N ASP A 88 -13.56 -6.84 2.40
CA ASP A 88 -13.84 -6.22 1.10
C ASP A 88 -13.67 -4.70 1.24
N GLY A 89 -13.16 -4.05 0.20
CA GLY A 89 -12.87 -2.63 0.14
C GLY A 89 -13.45 -2.00 -1.12
N GLU A 90 -13.95 -0.77 -0.97
CA GLU A 90 -14.50 0.03 -2.06
C GLU A 90 -13.55 1.16 -2.40
N ILE A 91 -13.14 1.25 -3.67
CA ILE A 91 -12.32 2.33 -4.17
C ILE A 91 -13.24 3.51 -4.49
N ILE A 92 -12.97 4.68 -3.91
CA ILE A 92 -13.82 5.86 -4.14
C ILE A 92 -13.84 6.22 -5.62
N SER A 93 -15.05 6.29 -6.16
CA SER A 93 -15.32 6.46 -7.59
C SER A 93 -16.75 6.97 -7.83
N ARG A 94 -17.23 6.94 -9.08
CA ARG A 94 -18.64 7.28 -9.38
C ARG A 94 -19.62 6.26 -8.80
N THR A 95 -19.23 5.00 -8.67
CA THR A 95 -20.07 3.93 -8.09
C THR A 95 -20.02 3.91 -6.57
N HIS A 96 -18.88 4.31 -5.98
CA HIS A 96 -18.66 4.43 -4.54
C HIS A 96 -18.27 5.88 -4.19
N PRO A 97 -19.23 6.81 -4.04
CA PRO A 97 -18.93 8.21 -3.74
C PRO A 97 -18.42 8.38 -2.30
N PHE A 98 -17.87 9.56 -1.99
CA PHE A 98 -17.40 9.90 -0.63
C PHE A 98 -18.49 9.86 0.45
N LEU A 99 -19.76 10.04 0.07
CA LEU A 99 -20.89 9.90 0.99
C LEU A 99 -21.22 8.42 1.18
N THR A 100 -20.92 7.89 2.36
CA THR A 100 -20.96 6.44 2.64
C THR A 100 -22.39 5.89 2.59
N ARG A 101 -23.35 6.53 3.27
CA ARG A 101 -24.79 6.17 3.29
C ARG A 101 -25.11 4.74 3.77
N LYS A 102 -24.17 4.12 4.50
CA LYS A 102 -24.26 2.79 5.12
C LYS A 102 -23.31 2.76 6.32
N TRP A 103 -23.30 1.64 7.05
CA TRP A 103 -22.40 1.43 8.22
C TRP A 103 -22.52 2.53 9.28
N ASP A 104 -23.73 3.07 9.46
CA ASP A 104 -24.05 4.16 10.40
C ASP A 104 -23.23 5.45 10.19
N ALA A 105 -22.72 5.66 8.97
CA ALA A 105 -22.01 6.88 8.57
C ALA A 105 -22.93 7.84 7.79
N ASP A 106 -23.19 8.99 8.39
CA ASP A 106 -23.82 10.15 7.74
C ASP A 106 -22.76 11.13 7.19
N GLU A 107 -23.22 12.21 6.56
CA GLU A 107 -22.33 13.23 5.97
C GLU A 107 -21.39 13.89 7.00
N ASP A 108 -21.85 14.06 8.25
CA ASP A 108 -21.07 14.66 9.31
C ASP A 108 -19.96 13.72 9.79
N VAL A 109 -20.24 12.42 9.84
CA VAL A 109 -19.26 11.36 10.09
C VAL A 109 -18.25 11.32 8.95
N ASP A 110 -18.69 11.30 7.70
CA ASP A 110 -17.80 11.25 6.52
C ASP A 110 -16.84 12.46 6.52
N ARG A 111 -17.36 13.67 6.74
CA ARG A 111 -16.55 14.89 6.76
C ARG A 111 -15.48 14.88 7.84
N LYS A 112 -15.78 14.32 9.03
CA LYS A 112 -14.79 14.21 10.12
C LYS A 112 -13.64 13.26 9.79
N HIS A 113 -13.86 12.24 8.96
CA HIS A 113 -12.85 11.23 8.63
C HIS A 113 -12.07 11.56 7.35
N TRP A 114 -12.69 12.20 6.36
CA TRP A 114 -12.00 12.51 5.09
C TRP A 114 -11.14 13.78 5.12
N VAL A 115 -11.44 14.72 6.04
CA VAL A 115 -10.76 16.04 6.12
C VAL A 115 -9.70 16.09 7.23
N SER A 116 -9.58 15.03 8.04
CA SER A 116 -8.69 14.98 9.21
C SER A 116 -7.23 14.72 8.90
#